data_AF-A0AAF0JJ55-F1
#
_entry.id   AF-A0AAF0JJ55-F1
#
_cell.length_a   1.000
_cell.length_b   1.000
_cell.length_c   1.000
_cell.angle_alpha   90.00
_cell.angle_beta   90.00
_cell.angle_gamma   90.00
#
_symmetry.space_group_name_H-M   'P 1'
#
loop_
_entity.id
_entity.type
_entity.pdbx_description
1 polymer ?
#
loop_
_entity_poly.entity_id
_entity_poly.type
_entity_poly.pdbx_seq_one_letter_code
_entity_poly.pdbx_strand_id
1 'polypeptide(L)'
;MRSQEELCMDLLAFENLLLNTLASNTQETHLGRLHTAAERVRCAILDSDEQGKLAPTTRHLGARIGQRLERLAQLLRAEQREVNMMRTTTRNELRELLQNSNIARETSDNIQDKGDASLNAGKMRSWFLKNLGYPFPTRSAKKSILAETNAEAKDNSECLVYNQAVLWFINTRRRSGWTTFLRSYAKGDKAMLLEIAWALQHEQGGTHEQRCWSAGPRTVDGVTRQLMCSQARQNTFTLRDLFPEASERFLNELRSDWEQIVERIKVGAKDKIGEWVNDVIRLSETLPSSRPSSSNAGEAHIWRTCPEVTSRNRDC
;
A
#
# COMPACT_ATOMS: atom_id res chain seq x y z
N MET A 1 -24.37 67.01 12.58
CA MET A 1 -24.42 66.86 11.10
C MET A 1 -23.00 66.62 10.63
N ARG A 2 -22.75 65.58 9.85
CA ARG A 2 -21.41 65.31 9.31
C ARG A 2 -21.20 66.03 8.00
N SER A 3 -19.98 66.48 7.75
CA SER A 3 -19.59 67.10 6.47
C SER A 3 -19.39 66.03 5.39
N GLN A 4 -19.43 66.43 4.11
CA GLN A 4 -19.16 65.50 3.00
C GLN A 4 -17.73 64.93 3.04
N GLU A 5 -16.77 65.73 3.50
CA GLU A 5 -15.38 65.31 3.67
C GLU A 5 -15.26 64.22 4.74
N GLU A 6 -16.00 64.34 5.84
CA GLU A 6 -16.05 63.31 6.89
C GLU A 6 -16.64 61.99 6.37
N LEU A 7 -17.67 62.04 5.53
CA LEU A 7 -18.27 60.84 4.94
C LEU A 7 -17.32 60.14 3.94
N CYS A 8 -16.56 60.93 3.16
CA CYS A 8 -15.56 60.39 2.25
C CYS A 8 -14.39 59.73 3.01
N MET A 9 -13.95 60.36 4.09
CA MET A 9 -12.92 59.82 4.98
C MET A 9 -13.38 58.53 5.67
N ASP A 10 -14.63 58.47 6.13
CA ASP A 10 -15.20 57.26 6.73
C ASP A 10 -15.28 56.10 5.72
N LEU A 11 -15.62 56.37 4.45
CA LEU A 11 -15.64 55.37 3.37
C LEU A 11 -14.23 54.83 3.05
N LEU A 12 -13.23 55.71 3.00
CA LEU A 12 -11.84 55.31 2.78
C LEU A 12 -11.26 54.55 3.98
N ALA A 13 -11.59 54.97 5.19
CA ALA A 13 -11.19 54.27 6.42
C ALA A 13 -11.80 52.87 6.47
N PHE A 14 -13.07 52.73 6.07
CA PHE A 14 -13.74 51.44 5.96
C PHE A 14 -13.08 50.55 4.89
N GLU A 15 -12.79 51.07 3.69
CA GLU A 15 -12.12 50.32 2.62
C GLU A 15 -10.73 49.82 3.05
N ASN A 16 -9.93 50.66 3.71
CA ASN A 16 -8.61 50.26 4.22
C ASN A 16 -8.71 49.23 5.35
N LEU A 17 -9.67 49.39 6.27
CA LEU A 17 -9.89 48.43 7.34
C LEU A 17 -10.32 47.07 6.80
N LEU A 18 -11.17 47.04 5.78
CA LEU A 18 -11.57 45.83 5.07
C LEU A 18 -10.37 45.11 4.45
N LEU A 19 -9.54 45.83 3.69
CA LEU A 19 -8.36 45.26 3.04
C LEU A 19 -7.34 44.73 4.06
N ASN A 20 -7.09 45.47 5.14
CA ASN A 20 -6.19 45.05 6.20
C ASN A 20 -6.71 43.81 6.94
N THR A 21 -8.02 43.72 7.17
CA THR A 21 -8.65 42.55 7.80
C THR A 21 -8.56 41.32 6.91
N LEU A 22 -8.66 41.48 5.58
CA LEU A 22 -8.49 40.39 4.62
C LEU A 22 -7.03 39.93 4.48
N ALA A 23 -6.08 40.84 4.66
CA ALA A 23 -4.64 40.55 4.53
C ALA A 23 -4.02 39.95 5.80
N SER A 24 -4.66 40.08 6.96
CA SER A 24 -4.17 39.56 8.24
C SER A 24 -4.90 38.28 8.64
N ASN A 25 -4.16 37.31 9.19
CA ASN A 25 -4.72 36.03 9.63
C ASN A 25 -5.74 36.29 10.76
N THR A 26 -7.03 36.14 10.46
CA THR A 26 -8.13 36.87 11.06
C THR A 26 -8.36 36.56 12.54
N GLN A 27 -8.28 37.59 13.40
CA GLN A 27 -8.75 37.55 14.79
C GLN A 27 -10.17 38.13 14.90
N GLU A 28 -10.99 37.57 15.81
CA GLU A 28 -12.38 37.95 16.09
C GLU A 28 -12.57 39.46 16.38
N THR A 29 -11.54 40.10 16.94
CA THR A 29 -11.48 41.54 17.25
C THR A 29 -11.51 42.43 16.01
N HIS A 30 -10.96 41.98 14.87
CA HIS A 30 -10.92 42.77 13.63
C HIS A 30 -12.26 42.76 12.92
N LEU A 31 -12.99 41.64 12.98
CA LEU A 31 -14.35 41.51 12.46
C LEU A 31 -15.34 42.42 13.18
N GLY A 32 -15.24 42.52 14.51
CA GLY A 32 -16.06 43.44 15.30
C GLY A 32 -15.85 44.90 14.90
N ARG A 33 -14.59 45.33 14.73
CA ARG A 33 -14.25 46.69 14.28
C ARG A 33 -14.76 46.99 12.86
N LEU A 34 -14.66 46.01 11.97
CA LEU A 34 -15.17 46.13 10.59
C LEU A 34 -16.68 46.29 10.57
N HIS A 35 -17.42 45.51 11.37
CA HIS A 35 -18.87 45.62 11.49
C HIS A 35 -19.31 46.99 12.02
N THR A 36 -18.66 47.49 13.08
CA THR A 36 -18.96 48.84 13.61
C THR A 36 -18.67 49.94 12.58
N ALA A 37 -17.60 49.80 11.78
CA ALA A 37 -17.29 50.75 10.72
C ALA A 37 -18.30 50.69 9.57
N ALA A 38 -18.74 49.48 9.18
CA ALA A 38 -19.75 49.28 8.14
C ALA A 38 -21.09 49.93 8.52
N GLU A 39 -21.59 49.68 9.74
CA GLU A 39 -22.86 50.26 10.21
C GLU A 39 -22.79 51.79 10.31
N ARG A 40 -21.64 52.34 10.74
CA ARG A 40 -21.43 53.78 10.79
C ARG A 40 -21.50 54.42 9.40
N VAL A 41 -20.83 53.84 8.41
CA VAL A 41 -20.88 54.30 7.02
C VAL A 41 -22.29 54.16 6.45
N ARG A 42 -22.98 53.04 6.73
CA ARG A 42 -24.35 52.78 6.29
C ARG A 42 -25.33 53.83 6.79
N CYS A 43 -25.37 54.09 8.10
CA CYS A 43 -26.23 55.11 8.68
C CYS A 43 -25.90 56.51 8.14
N ALA A 44 -24.61 56.85 8.01
CA ALA A 44 -24.21 58.16 7.52
C ALA A 44 -24.56 58.40 6.04
N ILE A 45 -24.56 57.35 5.21
CA ILE A 45 -25.03 57.42 3.81
C ILE A 45 -26.54 57.59 3.76
N LEU A 46 -27.31 56.81 4.52
CA LEU A 46 -28.78 56.90 4.55
C LEU A 46 -29.24 58.28 5.01
N ASP A 47 -28.68 58.79 6.12
CA ASP A 47 -28.99 60.12 6.64
C ASP A 47 -28.67 61.25 5.64
N SER A 48 -27.62 61.07 4.83
CA SER A 48 -27.17 62.06 3.85
C SER A 48 -27.92 61.98 2.51
N ASP A 49 -28.46 60.81 2.16
CA ASP A 49 -29.26 60.58 0.97
C ASP A 49 -30.69 61.08 1.14
N GLU A 50 -31.30 60.83 2.31
CA GLU A 50 -32.62 61.38 2.68
C GLU A 50 -32.65 62.92 2.68
N GLN A 51 -31.50 63.55 2.94
CA GLN A 51 -31.33 65.01 2.89
C GLN A 51 -30.98 65.55 1.51
N GLY A 52 -30.82 64.68 0.49
CA GLY A 52 -30.48 65.05 -0.89
C GLY A 52 -29.07 65.63 -1.07
N LYS A 53 -28.17 65.43 -0.09
CA LYS A 53 -26.85 66.09 -0.02
C LYS A 53 -25.69 65.19 -0.43
N LEU A 54 -25.91 64.00 -1.01
CA LEU A 54 -24.79 63.17 -1.47
C LEU A 54 -24.14 63.76 -2.73
N ALA A 55 -22.85 64.09 -2.63
CA ALA A 55 -22.07 64.45 -3.81
C ALA A 55 -21.95 63.25 -4.77
N PRO A 56 -21.90 63.50 -6.10
CA PRO A 56 -21.71 62.46 -7.09
C PRO A 56 -20.44 61.64 -6.85
N THR A 57 -19.35 62.25 -6.40
CA THR A 57 -18.06 61.58 -6.10
C THR A 57 -18.19 60.58 -4.95
N THR A 58 -18.88 60.95 -3.88
CA THR A 58 -19.14 60.06 -2.73
C THR A 58 -20.04 58.89 -3.12
N ARG A 59 -21.04 59.10 -4.00
CA ARG A 59 -21.85 58.01 -4.57
C ARG A 59 -21.00 57.02 -5.36
N HIS A 60 -20.10 57.52 -6.22
CA HIS A 60 -19.22 56.66 -7.03
C HIS A 60 -18.27 55.84 -6.14
N LEU A 61 -17.72 56.43 -5.08
CA LEU A 61 -16.88 55.72 -4.13
C LEU A 61 -17.67 54.62 -3.39
N GLY A 62 -18.86 54.93 -2.90
CA GLY A 62 -19.75 53.95 -2.28
C GLY A 62 -20.13 52.81 -3.22
N ALA A 63 -20.49 53.13 -4.46
CA ALA A 63 -20.80 52.12 -5.49
C ALA A 63 -19.59 51.21 -5.79
N ARG A 64 -18.38 51.77 -5.87
CA ARG A 64 -17.13 51.00 -6.09
C ARG A 64 -16.86 50.03 -4.94
N ILE A 65 -17.00 50.51 -3.70
CA ILE A 65 -16.82 49.67 -2.50
C ILE A 65 -17.89 48.58 -2.47
N GLY A 66 -19.15 48.90 -2.78
CA GLY A 66 -20.24 47.94 -2.90
C GLY A 66 -19.97 46.84 -3.94
N GLN A 67 -19.51 47.22 -5.13
CA GLN A 67 -19.14 46.26 -6.18
C GLN A 67 -17.99 45.34 -5.75
N ARG A 68 -17.00 45.86 -5.01
CA ARG A 68 -15.88 45.06 -4.48
C ARG A 68 -16.36 44.06 -3.42
N LEU A 69 -17.22 44.51 -2.50
CA LEU A 69 -17.84 43.64 -1.49
C LEU A 69 -18.68 42.53 -2.14
N GLU A 70 -19.42 42.85 -3.20
CA GLU A 70 -20.22 41.86 -3.92
C GLU A 70 -19.33 40.80 -4.60
N ARG A 71 -18.23 41.21 -5.25
CA ARG A 71 -17.25 40.28 -5.83
C ARG A 71 -16.61 39.39 -4.75
N LEU A 72 -16.25 39.96 -3.60
CA LEU A 72 -15.72 39.18 -2.46
C LEU A 72 -16.76 38.18 -1.94
N ALA A 73 -18.03 38.58 -1.81
CA ALA A 73 -19.10 37.69 -1.40
C ALA A 73 -19.32 36.54 -2.40
N GLN A 74 -19.20 36.81 -3.70
CA GLN A 74 -19.29 35.78 -4.74
C GLN A 74 -18.12 34.79 -4.65
N LEU A 75 -16.89 35.26 -4.45
CA LEU A 75 -15.70 34.42 -4.26
C LEU A 75 -15.82 33.55 -3.00
N LEU A 76 -16.19 34.14 -1.86
CA LEU A 76 -16.39 33.39 -0.61
C LEU A 76 -17.50 32.32 -0.74
N ARG A 77 -18.59 32.61 -1.45
CA ARG A 77 -19.62 31.61 -1.74
C ARG A 77 -19.14 30.53 -2.70
N ALA A 78 -18.22 30.82 -3.61
CA ALA A 78 -17.62 29.81 -4.49
C ALA A 78 -16.68 28.90 -3.69
N GLU A 79 -15.79 29.48 -2.88
CA GLU A 79 -14.90 28.76 -1.99
C GLU A 79 -15.66 27.87 -1.00
N GLN A 80 -16.70 28.40 -0.34
CA GLN A 80 -17.53 27.62 0.57
C GLN A 80 -18.22 26.44 -0.13
N ARG A 81 -18.62 26.60 -1.39
CA ARG A 81 -19.17 25.51 -2.20
C ARG A 81 -18.12 24.45 -2.50
N GLU A 82 -16.91 24.84 -2.87
CA GLU A 82 -15.80 23.90 -3.10
C GLU A 82 -15.42 23.14 -1.82
N VAL A 83 -15.29 23.83 -0.68
CA VAL A 83 -15.03 23.21 0.62
C VAL A 83 -16.13 22.23 0.99
N ASN A 84 -17.40 22.59 0.79
CA ASN A 84 -18.51 21.69 1.04
C ASN A 84 -18.48 20.48 0.09
N MET A 85 -18.18 20.67 -1.19
CA MET A 85 -18.02 19.56 -2.15
C MET A 85 -16.90 18.63 -1.72
N MET A 86 -15.69 19.15 -1.46
CA MET A 86 -14.56 18.35 -0.97
C MET A 86 -14.93 17.60 0.30
N ARG A 87 -15.58 18.26 1.27
CA ARG A 87 -16.02 17.63 2.52
C ARG A 87 -17.03 16.51 2.26
N THR A 88 -17.97 16.70 1.33
CA THR A 88 -18.91 15.63 0.95
C THR A 88 -18.24 14.48 0.23
N THR A 89 -17.31 14.76 -0.69
CA THR A 89 -16.54 13.76 -1.42
C THR A 89 -15.69 12.95 -0.46
N THR A 90 -14.87 13.60 0.38
CA THR A 90 -14.08 12.92 1.41
C THR A 90 -14.95 12.15 2.39
N ARG A 91 -16.11 12.68 2.79
CA ARG A 91 -17.04 11.94 3.66
C ARG A 91 -17.63 10.71 2.96
N ASN A 92 -17.93 10.80 1.67
CA ASN A 92 -18.46 9.69 0.89
C ASN A 92 -17.37 8.64 0.63
N GLU A 93 -16.17 9.04 0.24
CA GLU A 93 -15.00 8.17 0.11
C GLU A 93 -14.66 7.49 1.43
N LEU A 94 -14.65 8.23 2.55
CA LEU A 94 -14.44 7.66 3.88
C LEU A 94 -15.56 6.69 4.24
N ARG A 95 -16.82 7.01 3.90
CA ARG A 95 -17.94 6.09 4.11
C ARG A 95 -17.80 4.84 3.25
N GLU A 96 -17.38 4.96 2.00
CA GLU A 96 -17.10 3.82 1.12
C GLU A 96 -15.95 2.99 1.67
N LEU A 97 -14.84 3.60 2.09
CA LEU A 97 -13.73 2.91 2.75
C LEU A 97 -14.18 2.22 4.04
N LEU A 98 -15.02 2.85 4.84
CA LEU A 98 -15.53 2.27 6.09
C LEU A 98 -16.55 1.15 5.83
N GLN A 99 -17.42 1.29 4.84
CA GLN A 99 -18.36 0.25 4.42
C GLN A 99 -17.62 -0.91 3.76
N ASN A 100 -16.65 -0.63 2.90
CA ASN A 100 -15.73 -1.61 2.35
C ASN A 100 -14.88 -2.23 3.45
N SER A 101 -14.55 -1.51 4.52
CA SER A 101 -13.84 -2.06 5.68
C SER A 101 -14.75 -2.89 6.59
N ASN A 102 -16.05 -2.59 6.68
CA ASN A 102 -17.01 -3.43 7.39
C ASN A 102 -17.35 -4.67 6.57
N ILE A 103 -17.44 -4.56 5.25
CA ILE A 103 -17.43 -5.71 4.34
C ILE A 103 -16.08 -6.44 4.48
N ALA A 104 -14.95 -5.75 4.64
CA ALA A 104 -13.63 -6.34 4.88
C ALA A 104 -13.46 -6.94 6.28
N ARG A 105 -14.24 -6.51 7.29
CA ARG A 105 -14.24 -7.06 8.66
C ARG A 105 -15.18 -8.25 8.77
N GLU A 106 -16.35 -8.17 8.15
CA GLU A 106 -17.21 -9.35 7.92
C GLU A 106 -16.55 -10.35 6.95
N THR A 107 -15.65 -9.91 6.06
CA THR A 107 -14.74 -10.78 5.29
C THR A 107 -13.34 -10.95 5.90
N SER A 108 -13.07 -10.44 7.11
CA SER A 108 -11.86 -10.79 7.87
C SER A 108 -12.13 -11.95 8.81
N ASP A 109 -13.36 -12.03 9.35
CA ASP A 109 -13.88 -13.30 9.91
C ASP A 109 -14.31 -14.27 8.80
N ASN A 110 -14.39 -13.80 7.55
CA ASN A 110 -14.72 -14.59 6.38
C ASN A 110 -13.74 -14.31 5.23
N ILE A 111 -12.43 -14.46 5.50
CA ILE A 111 -11.45 -14.77 4.45
C ILE A 111 -11.74 -16.21 4.00
N GLN A 112 -12.95 -16.47 3.53
CA GLN A 112 -13.15 -17.44 2.48
C GLN A 112 -12.51 -16.82 1.25
N ASP A 113 -11.25 -17.16 1.04
CA ASP A 113 -10.60 -17.55 -0.20
C ASP A 113 -11.40 -17.33 -1.51
N LYS A 114 -11.94 -16.12 -1.74
CA LYS A 114 -12.66 -15.76 -2.97
C LYS A 114 -11.71 -15.52 -4.15
N GLY A 115 -10.44 -15.91 -4.03
CA GLY A 115 -9.40 -15.83 -5.05
C GLY A 115 -8.95 -17.18 -5.60
N ASP A 116 -9.17 -18.30 -4.89
CA ASP A 116 -8.79 -19.64 -5.34
C ASP A 116 -10.01 -20.56 -5.22
N ALA A 117 -10.88 -20.58 -6.24
CA ALA A 117 -11.97 -21.55 -6.33
C ALA A 117 -11.49 -23.03 -6.45
N SER A 118 -10.21 -23.33 -6.21
CA SER A 118 -9.62 -24.62 -6.52
C SER A 118 -8.57 -25.14 -5.53
N LEU A 119 -8.04 -24.33 -4.60
CA LEU A 119 -7.03 -24.79 -3.63
C LEU A 119 -6.95 -23.88 -2.40
N ASN A 120 -7.19 -24.41 -1.19
CA ASN A 120 -7.09 -23.66 0.07
C ASN A 120 -5.63 -23.22 0.34
N ALA A 121 -5.24 -22.05 -0.17
CA ALA A 121 -3.85 -21.59 -0.16
C ALA A 121 -3.54 -20.49 0.87
N GLY A 122 -4.53 -20.10 1.68
CA GLY A 122 -4.44 -18.94 2.58
C GLY A 122 -3.24 -18.96 3.53
N LYS A 123 -2.98 -20.09 4.21
CA LYS A 123 -1.83 -20.23 5.12
C LYS A 123 -0.49 -20.24 4.39
N MET A 124 -0.42 -20.91 3.24
CA MET A 124 0.81 -20.93 2.43
C MET A 124 1.18 -19.54 1.92
N ARG A 125 0.18 -18.76 1.47
CA ARG A 125 0.32 -17.36 1.08
C ARG A 125 0.80 -16.49 2.23
N SER A 126 0.15 -16.61 3.39
CA SER A 126 0.52 -15.88 4.60
C SER A 126 1.96 -16.19 5.02
N TRP A 127 2.37 -17.46 4.99
CA TRP A 127 3.73 -17.85 5.29
C TRP A 127 4.73 -17.29 4.28
N PHE A 128 4.41 -17.32 2.99
CA PHE A 128 5.27 -16.80 1.92
C PHE A 128 5.53 -15.30 2.11
N LEU A 129 4.48 -14.52 2.39
CA LEU A 129 4.59 -13.08 2.63
C LEU A 129 5.39 -12.76 3.89
N LYS A 130 5.36 -13.60 4.92
CA LYS A 130 6.21 -13.46 6.11
C LYS A 130 7.69 -13.79 5.87
N ASN A 131 8.02 -14.47 4.78
CA ASN A 131 9.36 -14.97 4.46
C ASN A 131 9.79 -14.57 3.04
N LEU A 132 9.43 -13.36 2.60
CA LEU A 132 9.55 -12.97 1.20
C LEU A 132 11.00 -12.85 0.71
N GLY A 133 11.95 -12.56 1.60
CA GLY A 133 13.38 -12.56 1.28
C GLY A 133 13.93 -13.96 1.04
N TYR A 134 13.39 -14.98 1.72
CA TYR A 134 13.79 -16.38 1.56
C TYR A 134 12.59 -17.35 1.66
N PRO A 135 11.75 -17.45 0.62
CA PRO A 135 10.51 -18.24 0.66
C PRO A 135 10.76 -19.73 0.36
N PHE A 136 11.65 -20.36 1.14
CA PHE A 136 11.97 -21.79 1.06
C PHE A 136 11.67 -22.49 2.39
N PRO A 137 10.40 -22.86 2.64
CA PRO A 137 10.05 -23.51 3.90
C PRO A 137 10.74 -24.86 4.03
N THR A 138 11.25 -25.15 5.22
CA THR A 138 11.85 -26.45 5.57
C THR A 138 10.80 -27.58 5.49
N ARG A 139 11.24 -28.84 5.56
CA ARG A 139 10.32 -29.98 5.54
C ARG A 139 9.33 -29.93 6.71
N SER A 140 9.78 -29.55 7.90
CA SER A 140 8.93 -29.37 9.10
C SER A 140 7.99 -28.18 8.93
N ALA A 141 8.48 -27.03 8.46
CA ALA A 141 7.64 -25.85 8.22
C ALA A 141 6.52 -26.15 7.22
N LYS A 142 6.84 -26.83 6.10
CA LYS A 142 5.82 -27.26 5.11
C LYS A 142 4.75 -28.15 5.74
N LYS A 143 5.13 -29.08 6.64
CA LYS A 143 4.16 -29.94 7.36
C LYS A 143 3.28 -29.14 8.31
N SER A 144 3.84 -28.16 9.03
CA SER A 144 3.06 -27.28 9.93
C SER A 144 2.04 -26.47 9.15
N ILE A 145 2.48 -25.80 8.08
CA ILE A 145 1.62 -25.01 7.21
C ILE A 145 0.50 -25.89 6.63
N LEU A 146 0.82 -27.11 6.19
CA LEU A 146 -0.16 -28.06 5.67
C LEU A 146 -1.20 -28.47 6.73
N ALA A 147 -0.75 -28.77 7.95
CA ALA A 147 -1.64 -29.13 9.05
C ALA A 147 -2.57 -27.96 9.40
N GLU A 148 -2.05 -26.74 9.45
CA GLU A 148 -2.84 -25.53 9.68
C GLU A 148 -3.83 -25.26 8.54
N THR A 149 -3.42 -25.42 7.27
CA THR A 149 -4.32 -25.30 6.12
C THR A 149 -5.46 -26.31 6.20
N ASN A 150 -5.15 -27.59 6.44
CA ASN A 150 -6.14 -28.65 6.44
C ASN A 150 -7.05 -28.61 7.67
N ALA A 151 -6.61 -28.01 8.78
CA ALA A 151 -7.46 -27.79 9.95
C ALA A 151 -8.60 -26.79 9.67
N GLU A 152 -8.43 -25.89 8.69
CA GLU A 152 -9.44 -24.92 8.27
C GLU A 152 -10.29 -25.41 7.07
N ALA A 153 -9.97 -26.58 6.52
CA ALA A 153 -10.74 -27.19 5.44
C ALA A 153 -12.12 -27.63 5.96
N LYS A 154 -13.18 -27.27 5.23
CA LYS A 154 -14.56 -27.66 5.59
C LYS A 154 -14.90 -29.07 5.10
N ASP A 155 -14.22 -29.52 4.04
CA ASP A 155 -14.40 -30.83 3.44
C ASP A 155 -13.05 -31.50 3.17
N ASN A 156 -13.04 -32.84 3.12
CA ASN A 156 -11.85 -33.63 2.79
C ASN A 156 -11.33 -33.36 1.37
N SER A 157 -12.18 -32.85 0.47
CA SER A 157 -11.80 -32.43 -0.88
C SER A 157 -10.93 -31.15 -0.91
N GLU A 158 -10.99 -30.34 0.15
CA GLU A 158 -10.19 -29.12 0.31
C GLU A 158 -8.86 -29.39 1.04
N CYS A 159 -8.71 -30.58 1.64
CA CYS A 159 -7.49 -30.99 2.31
C CYS A 159 -6.34 -31.17 1.31
N LEU A 160 -5.25 -30.49 1.57
CA LEU A 160 -4.06 -30.54 0.75
C LEU A 160 -3.15 -31.70 1.13
N VAL A 161 -2.47 -32.24 0.13
CA VAL A 161 -1.37 -33.20 0.28
C VAL A 161 -0.03 -32.47 0.24
N TYR A 162 0.98 -33.02 0.92
CA TYR A 162 2.33 -32.43 0.99
C TYR A 162 2.91 -32.02 -0.36
N ASN A 163 2.74 -32.84 -1.41
CA ASN A 163 3.24 -32.54 -2.75
C ASN A 163 2.56 -31.31 -3.38
N GLN A 164 1.26 -31.09 -3.09
CA GLN A 164 0.56 -29.90 -3.55
C GLN A 164 1.13 -28.65 -2.89
N ALA A 165 1.44 -28.69 -1.60
CA ALA A 165 2.13 -27.58 -0.92
C ALA A 165 3.54 -27.33 -1.50
N VAL A 166 4.32 -28.38 -1.79
CA VAL A 166 5.64 -28.25 -2.43
C VAL A 166 5.52 -27.55 -3.80
N LEU A 167 4.61 -28.03 -4.65
CA LEU A 167 4.37 -27.48 -5.98
C LEU A 167 3.86 -26.03 -5.91
N TRP A 168 2.99 -25.74 -4.94
CA TRP A 168 2.50 -24.38 -4.69
C TRP A 168 3.67 -23.42 -4.42
N PHE A 169 4.56 -23.73 -3.48
CA PHE A 169 5.72 -22.87 -3.18
C PHE A 169 6.67 -22.69 -4.38
N ILE A 170 6.88 -23.74 -5.20
CA ILE A 170 7.69 -23.65 -6.42
C ILE A 170 7.04 -22.72 -7.44
N ASN A 171 5.75 -22.92 -7.72
CA ASN A 171 5.02 -22.15 -8.70
C ASN A 171 4.85 -20.69 -8.28
N THR A 172 4.54 -20.44 -7.00
CA THR A 172 4.40 -19.08 -6.46
C THR A 172 5.70 -18.30 -6.63
N ARG A 173 6.87 -18.85 -6.27
CA ARG A 173 8.17 -18.17 -6.51
C ARG A 173 8.45 -17.88 -7.97
N ARG A 174 8.00 -18.74 -8.89
CA ARG A 174 8.23 -18.57 -10.33
C ARG A 174 7.31 -17.49 -10.91
N ARG A 175 6.01 -17.55 -10.58
CA ARG A 175 4.95 -16.74 -11.21
C ARG A 175 4.74 -15.39 -10.55
N SER A 176 5.11 -15.23 -9.27
CA SER A 176 5.06 -13.91 -8.62
C SER A 176 6.09 -12.93 -9.17
N GLY A 177 7.06 -13.40 -9.97
CA GLY A 177 8.21 -12.61 -10.39
C GLY A 177 9.40 -12.71 -9.43
N TRP A 178 9.26 -13.38 -8.28
CA TRP A 178 10.34 -13.52 -7.29
C TRP A 178 11.62 -14.12 -7.86
N THR A 179 11.51 -15.17 -8.69
CA THR A 179 12.68 -15.79 -9.34
C THR A 179 13.36 -14.84 -10.33
N THR A 180 12.57 -14.03 -11.04
CA THR A 180 13.10 -13.02 -11.97
C THR A 180 13.81 -11.93 -11.20
N PHE A 181 13.21 -11.42 -10.12
CA PHE A 181 13.79 -10.43 -9.23
C PHE A 181 15.13 -10.88 -8.63
N LEU A 182 15.19 -12.14 -8.16
CA LEU A 182 16.43 -12.76 -7.67
C LEU A 182 17.55 -12.68 -8.73
N ARG A 183 17.24 -12.92 -10.00
CA ARG A 183 18.23 -12.87 -11.09
C ARG A 183 18.63 -11.44 -11.44
N SER A 184 17.67 -10.53 -11.53
CA SER A 184 17.89 -9.15 -11.95
C SER A 184 18.66 -8.34 -10.90
N TYR A 185 18.28 -8.43 -9.63
CA TYR A 185 18.79 -7.54 -8.58
C TYR A 185 19.82 -8.19 -7.66
N ALA A 186 19.75 -9.52 -7.50
CA ALA A 186 20.64 -10.27 -6.62
C ALA A 186 21.54 -11.28 -7.36
N LYS A 187 21.56 -11.25 -8.71
CA LYS A 187 22.42 -12.10 -9.56
C LYS A 187 22.31 -13.61 -9.26
N GLY A 188 21.16 -14.06 -8.77
CA GLY A 188 20.94 -15.45 -8.36
C GLY A 188 21.33 -15.78 -6.92
N ASP A 189 21.92 -14.84 -6.18
CA ASP A 189 22.31 -15.03 -4.79
C ASP A 189 21.15 -14.79 -3.82
N LYS A 190 20.77 -15.85 -3.10
CA LYS A 190 19.68 -15.81 -2.13
C LYS A 190 20.06 -15.04 -0.86
N ALA A 191 21.34 -14.99 -0.51
CA ALA A 191 21.82 -14.21 0.63
C ALA A 191 21.64 -12.71 0.33
N MET A 192 22.12 -12.27 -0.83
CA MET A 192 21.93 -10.90 -1.30
C MET A 192 20.45 -10.52 -1.38
N LEU A 193 19.59 -11.41 -1.86
CA LEU A 193 18.15 -11.13 -1.90
C LEU A 193 17.54 -10.97 -0.50
N LEU A 194 17.97 -11.77 0.47
CA LEU A 194 17.52 -11.63 1.85
C LEU A 194 17.96 -10.27 2.43
N GLU A 195 19.18 -9.81 2.13
CA GLU A 195 19.65 -8.48 2.52
C GLU A 195 18.86 -7.35 1.86
N ILE A 196 18.55 -7.45 0.56
CA ILE A 196 17.68 -6.51 -0.16
C ILE A 196 16.30 -6.44 0.51
N ALA A 197 15.70 -7.60 0.82
CA ALA A 197 14.40 -7.67 1.47
C ALA A 197 14.43 -7.02 2.86
N TRP A 198 15.51 -7.22 3.63
CA TRP A 198 15.69 -6.55 4.91
C TRP A 198 15.87 -5.04 4.74
N ALA A 199 16.67 -4.57 3.80
CA ALA A 199 16.83 -3.14 3.53
C ALA A 199 15.50 -2.47 3.18
N LEU A 200 14.72 -3.06 2.27
CA LEU A 200 13.36 -2.62 1.93
C LEU A 200 12.44 -2.58 3.15
N GLN A 201 12.51 -3.60 4.02
CA GLN A 201 11.67 -3.67 5.22
C GLN A 201 12.00 -2.53 6.20
N HIS A 202 13.28 -2.19 6.38
CA HIS A 202 13.69 -1.11 7.28
C HIS A 202 13.32 0.27 6.71
N GLU A 203 13.53 0.49 5.43
CA GLU A 203 13.17 1.75 4.77
C GLU A 203 11.67 2.02 4.80
N GLN A 204 10.85 0.99 4.58
CA GLN A 204 9.39 1.12 4.63
C GLN A 204 8.88 1.32 6.07
N GLY A 205 9.58 0.75 7.07
CA GLY A 205 9.18 0.84 8.48
C GLY A 205 7.85 0.15 8.79
N GLY A 206 7.46 0.16 10.08
CA GLY A 206 6.20 -0.42 10.55
C GLY A 206 6.25 -1.91 10.93
N THR A 207 5.08 -2.53 11.16
CA THR A 207 4.95 -3.97 11.45
C THR A 207 4.59 -4.78 10.21
N HIS A 208 4.59 -6.11 10.33
CA HIS A 208 4.15 -7.01 9.25
C HIS A 208 2.72 -6.71 8.84
N GLU A 209 1.83 -6.39 9.79
CA GLU A 209 0.41 -6.16 9.56
C GLU A 209 0.19 -4.90 8.71
N GLN A 210 1.04 -3.88 8.88
CA GLN A 210 0.96 -2.62 8.14
C GLN A 210 1.46 -2.76 6.69
N ARG A 211 2.55 -3.50 6.48
CA ARG A 211 3.12 -3.75 5.12
C ARG A 211 2.47 -4.92 4.40
N CYS A 212 1.91 -5.84 5.17
CA CYS A 212 1.44 -7.17 4.79
C CYS A 212 2.54 -8.07 4.18
N TRP A 213 3.81 -7.81 4.49
CA TRP A 213 4.95 -8.67 4.12
C TRP A 213 6.13 -8.43 5.08
N SER A 214 7.02 -9.42 5.16
CA SER A 214 8.29 -9.38 5.90
C SER A 214 9.39 -10.12 5.14
N ALA A 215 10.64 -9.70 5.35
CA ALA A 215 11.82 -10.35 4.77
C ALA A 215 11.97 -11.81 5.22
N GLY A 216 11.54 -12.13 6.45
CA GLY A 216 11.73 -13.43 7.09
C GLY A 216 12.90 -13.41 8.07
N PRO A 217 13.26 -14.56 8.67
CA PRO A 217 14.37 -14.65 9.61
C PRO A 217 15.70 -14.28 8.95
N ARG A 218 16.57 -13.55 9.67
CA ARG A 218 17.94 -13.19 9.20
C ARG A 218 18.85 -14.40 9.03
N THR A 219 18.59 -15.45 9.79
CA THR A 219 19.36 -16.69 9.75
C THR A 219 18.50 -17.79 9.16
N VAL A 220 18.89 -18.34 8.02
CA VAL A 220 18.20 -19.46 7.36
C VAL A 220 19.20 -20.56 7.01
N ASP A 221 18.79 -21.81 7.25
CA ASP A 221 19.58 -22.99 6.92
C ASP A 221 19.86 -23.05 5.41
N GLY A 222 21.14 -23.17 5.04
CA GLY A 222 21.61 -23.22 3.65
C GLY A 222 22.06 -21.87 3.08
N VAL A 223 21.88 -20.76 3.80
CA VAL A 223 22.52 -19.47 3.51
C VAL A 223 23.58 -19.23 4.58
N THR A 224 24.63 -20.07 4.57
CA THR A 224 25.74 -20.02 5.54
C THR A 224 27.05 -19.60 4.86
N ARG A 225 26.97 -18.72 3.86
CA ARG A 225 28.16 -18.12 3.24
C ARG A 225 28.16 -16.63 3.51
N GLN A 226 29.09 -16.20 4.34
CA GLN A 226 29.50 -14.82 4.54
C GLN A 226 28.36 -13.81 4.74
N LEU A 227 27.68 -13.89 5.89
CA LEU A 227 27.41 -12.68 6.67
C LEU A 227 28.75 -12.15 7.24
N MET A 228 29.76 -11.97 6.38
CA MET A 228 31.02 -11.30 6.71
C MET A 228 30.96 -9.88 6.20
N CYS A 229 30.04 -9.13 6.77
CA CYS A 229 30.36 -7.85 7.38
C CYS A 229 29.16 -7.46 8.24
N SER A 230 29.44 -7.06 9.48
CA SER A 230 28.55 -6.35 10.39
C SER A 230 27.47 -7.13 11.17
N GLN A 231 27.95 -7.90 12.17
CA GLN A 231 27.26 -7.98 13.47
C GLN A 231 27.03 -6.59 14.12
N ALA A 232 27.58 -5.52 13.56
CA ALA A 232 27.44 -4.13 13.99
C ALA A 232 26.31 -3.33 13.30
N ARG A 233 25.62 -3.83 12.26
CA ARG A 233 24.54 -3.08 11.56
C ARG A 233 23.16 -3.39 12.13
N GLN A 234 23.02 -3.28 13.45
CA GLN A 234 21.72 -3.48 14.10
C GLN A 234 20.75 -2.31 13.88
N ASN A 235 21.21 -1.17 13.36
CA ASN A 235 20.34 -0.03 13.06
C ASN A 235 20.60 0.46 11.63
N THR A 236 19.49 0.63 10.88
CA THR A 236 19.37 1.40 9.63
C THR A 236 20.29 0.97 8.49
N PHE A 237 19.93 -0.13 7.81
CA PHE A 237 20.54 -0.51 6.55
C PHE A 237 19.53 -0.30 5.41
N THR A 238 19.93 0.46 4.39
CA THR A 238 19.09 0.92 3.27
C THR A 238 19.54 0.29 1.96
N LEU A 239 18.73 0.40 0.91
CA LEU A 239 19.11 -0.08 -0.43
C LEU A 239 20.32 0.68 -0.97
N ARG A 240 20.49 1.95 -0.56
CA ARG A 240 21.65 2.76 -0.96
C ARG A 240 22.96 2.21 -0.38
N ASP A 241 22.90 1.58 0.79
CA ASP A 241 24.07 0.94 1.40
C ASP A 241 24.44 -0.38 0.70
N LEU A 242 23.46 -1.07 0.09
CA LEU A 242 23.69 -2.27 -0.75
C LEU A 242 24.19 -1.92 -2.13
N PHE A 243 23.73 -0.80 -2.68
CA PHE A 243 24.06 -0.35 -4.02
C PHE A 243 24.52 1.13 -4.01
N PRO A 244 25.73 1.42 -3.50
CA PRO A 244 26.23 2.80 -3.36
C PRO A 244 26.33 3.55 -4.70
N GLU A 245 26.67 2.84 -5.77
CA GLU A 245 26.84 3.38 -7.12
C GLU A 245 25.58 3.30 -7.99
N ALA A 246 24.47 2.79 -7.46
CA ALA A 246 23.24 2.68 -8.23
C ALA A 246 22.55 4.04 -8.41
N SER A 247 21.98 4.24 -9.59
CA SER A 247 21.13 5.40 -9.87
C SER A 247 19.82 5.33 -9.09
N GLU A 248 19.23 6.50 -8.78
CA GLU A 248 17.88 6.57 -8.19
C GLU A 248 16.83 5.84 -9.03
N ARG A 249 16.98 5.89 -10.36
CA ARG A 249 16.09 5.18 -11.29
C ARG A 249 16.12 3.67 -11.04
N PHE A 250 17.32 3.09 -10.90
CA PHE A 250 17.47 1.66 -10.61
C PHE A 250 16.83 1.29 -9.27
N LEU A 251 17.03 2.10 -8.23
CA LEU A 251 16.44 1.86 -6.91
C LEU A 251 14.90 1.94 -6.94
N ASN A 252 14.34 2.86 -7.71
CA ASN A 252 12.89 2.98 -7.90
C ASN A 252 12.31 1.81 -8.70
N GLU A 253 12.99 1.34 -9.76
CA GLU A 253 12.60 0.14 -10.50
C GLU A 253 12.61 -1.09 -9.60
N LEU A 254 13.65 -1.26 -8.77
CA LEU A 254 13.73 -2.32 -7.76
C LEU A 254 12.57 -2.28 -6.78
N ARG A 255 12.25 -1.12 -6.20
CA ARG A 255 11.09 -0.96 -5.29
C ARG A 255 9.79 -1.31 -5.97
N SER A 256 9.57 -0.80 -7.19
CA SER A 256 8.36 -1.06 -7.95
C SER A 256 8.18 -2.55 -8.27
N ASP A 257 9.25 -3.22 -8.69
CA ASP A 257 9.22 -4.66 -8.96
C ASP A 257 8.96 -5.47 -7.68
N TRP A 258 9.50 -5.02 -6.54
CA TRP A 258 9.22 -5.65 -5.24
C TRP A 258 7.75 -5.54 -4.85
N GLU A 259 7.17 -4.35 -4.98
CA GLU A 259 5.74 -4.12 -4.71
C GLU A 259 4.85 -4.96 -5.62
N GLN A 260 5.20 -5.10 -6.91
CA GLN A 260 4.48 -5.98 -7.83
C GLN A 260 4.52 -7.45 -7.39
N ILE A 261 5.64 -7.94 -6.86
CA ILE A 261 5.73 -9.30 -6.32
C ILE A 261 4.80 -9.46 -5.11
N VAL A 262 4.84 -8.51 -4.17
CA VAL A 262 3.98 -8.50 -2.99
C VAL A 262 2.51 -8.53 -3.40
N GLU A 263 2.11 -7.66 -4.34
CA GLU A 263 0.73 -7.55 -4.80
C GLU A 263 0.25 -8.83 -5.52
N ARG A 264 1.08 -9.41 -6.40
CA ARG A 264 0.78 -10.68 -7.06
C ARG A 264 0.57 -11.84 -6.08
N ILE A 265 1.31 -11.86 -4.97
CA ILE A 265 1.16 -12.89 -3.94
C ILE A 265 -0.11 -12.64 -3.10
N LYS A 266 -0.38 -11.39 -2.73
CA LYS A 266 -1.57 -10.98 -1.95
C LYS A 266 -2.87 -11.32 -2.68
N VAL A 267 -2.99 -10.87 -3.92
CA VAL A 267 -4.20 -11.03 -4.73
C VAL A 267 -4.39 -12.48 -5.18
N GLY A 268 -3.31 -13.28 -5.15
CA GLY A 268 -3.24 -14.53 -5.89
C GLY A 268 -3.02 -14.24 -7.37
N ALA A 269 -2.35 -15.14 -8.08
CA ALA A 269 -2.06 -14.95 -9.49
C ALA A 269 -3.35 -15.01 -10.33
N LYS A 270 -4.10 -13.90 -10.45
CA LYS A 270 -5.35 -13.79 -11.23
C LYS A 270 -5.22 -14.10 -12.72
N ASP A 271 -4.02 -14.37 -13.22
CA ASP A 271 -3.79 -14.87 -14.57
C ASP A 271 -4.32 -16.30 -14.70
N LYS A 272 -5.59 -16.43 -15.14
CA LYS A 272 -6.27 -17.66 -15.60
C LYS A 272 -5.82 -18.93 -14.85
N ILE A 273 -6.19 -19.02 -13.58
CA ILE A 273 -5.90 -20.15 -12.68
C ILE A 273 -6.58 -21.47 -13.14
N GLY A 274 -7.48 -21.44 -14.13
CA GLY A 274 -8.30 -22.58 -14.54
C GLY A 274 -7.56 -23.76 -15.20
N GLU A 275 -6.37 -23.60 -15.78
CA GLU A 275 -5.76 -24.71 -16.53
C GLU A 275 -4.80 -25.58 -15.70
N TRP A 276 -4.06 -25.00 -14.75
CA TRP A 276 -2.97 -25.71 -14.06
C TRP A 276 -3.33 -26.22 -12.66
N VAL A 277 -4.37 -25.68 -12.00
CA VAL A 277 -4.84 -26.29 -10.75
C VAL A 277 -5.49 -27.65 -11.05
N ASN A 278 -6.11 -27.77 -12.23
CA ASN A 278 -6.46 -29.06 -12.80
C ASN A 278 -5.25 -29.99 -12.93
N ASP A 279 -4.07 -29.51 -13.31
CA ASP A 279 -2.85 -30.34 -13.34
C ASP A 279 -2.35 -30.74 -11.95
N VAL A 280 -2.43 -29.86 -10.94
CA VAL A 280 -2.06 -30.19 -9.55
C VAL A 280 -3.02 -31.19 -8.92
N ILE A 281 -4.32 -31.08 -9.21
CA ILE A 281 -5.37 -32.02 -8.80
C ILE A 281 -5.19 -33.36 -9.51
N ARG A 282 -4.97 -33.36 -10.84
CA ARG A 282 -4.68 -34.58 -11.63
C ARG A 282 -3.41 -35.30 -11.17
N LEU A 283 -2.36 -34.55 -10.83
CA LEU A 283 -1.12 -35.14 -10.30
C LEU A 283 -1.32 -35.79 -8.93
N SER A 284 -2.26 -35.33 -8.10
CA SER A 284 -2.64 -36.01 -6.85
C SER A 284 -3.54 -37.24 -7.07
N GLU A 285 -4.38 -37.25 -8.12
CA GLU A 285 -5.25 -38.39 -8.44
C GLU A 285 -4.49 -39.56 -9.08
N THR A 286 -3.37 -39.29 -9.76
CA THR A 286 -2.55 -40.31 -10.46
C THR A 286 -1.60 -41.12 -9.57
N LEU A 287 -1.69 -41.04 -8.23
CA LEU A 287 -0.98 -41.95 -7.33
C LEU A 287 -1.91 -43.12 -6.97
N PRO A 288 -1.79 -44.30 -7.62
CA PRO A 288 -2.58 -45.46 -7.22
C PRO A 288 -2.15 -45.91 -5.83
N SER A 289 -3.12 -45.93 -4.91
CA SER A 289 -3.08 -46.74 -3.70
C SER A 289 -3.08 -48.20 -4.13
N SER A 290 -1.90 -48.83 -4.16
CA SER A 290 -1.78 -50.28 -4.35
C SER A 290 -0.88 -50.87 -3.28
N ARG A 291 -1.51 -51.35 -2.20
CA ARG A 291 -1.15 -52.69 -1.70
C ARG A 291 -1.65 -53.67 -2.76
N PRO A 292 -0.85 -54.68 -3.13
CA PRO A 292 -1.20 -56.00 -2.60
C PRO A 292 -0.02 -56.93 -2.30
N SER A 293 -0.35 -57.86 -1.40
CA SER A 293 0.25 -59.13 -1.06
C SER A 293 0.32 -60.12 -2.23
N SER A 294 1.39 -60.93 -2.23
CA SER A 294 1.54 -62.33 -2.71
C SER A 294 0.84 -62.77 -4.01
N SER A 295 1.63 -63.16 -5.02
CA SER A 295 1.92 -64.58 -5.33
C SER A 295 2.55 -64.75 -6.73
N ASN A 296 3.71 -65.40 -6.76
CA ASN A 296 4.28 -66.26 -7.81
C ASN A 296 4.15 -65.92 -9.31
N ALA A 297 5.32 -65.73 -9.94
CA ALA A 297 5.92 -66.63 -10.94
C ALA A 297 6.43 -65.90 -12.20
N GLY A 298 7.70 -66.15 -12.55
CA GLY A 298 8.20 -66.07 -13.93
C GLY A 298 9.16 -64.94 -14.27
N GLU A 299 10.46 -65.28 -14.28
CA GLU A 299 11.49 -64.88 -15.27
C GLU A 299 11.78 -63.37 -15.50
N ALA A 300 12.88 -62.79 -15.00
CA ALA A 300 14.31 -62.93 -15.36
C ALA A 300 14.83 -61.89 -16.38
N HIS A 301 15.87 -61.15 -15.92
CA HIS A 301 16.90 -60.41 -16.68
C HIS A 301 16.45 -59.03 -17.24
N ILE A 302 17.13 -57.87 -17.07
CA ILE A 302 18.57 -57.54 -17.01
C ILE A 302 18.74 -56.23 -16.20
N TRP A 303 19.67 -56.22 -15.23
CA TRP A 303 20.17 -54.99 -14.60
C TRP A 303 21.26 -54.36 -15.48
N ARG A 304 21.17 -53.05 -15.78
CA ARG A 304 22.34 -52.25 -16.14
C ARG A 304 22.55 -51.16 -15.10
N THR A 305 23.74 -51.25 -14.52
CA THR A 305 24.38 -50.46 -13.49
C THR A 305 24.70 -49.02 -13.91
N CYS A 306 24.52 -48.09 -12.98
CA CYS A 306 25.15 -46.76 -12.98
C CYS A 306 26.67 -46.87 -12.76
N PRO A 307 27.51 -46.01 -13.38
CA PRO A 307 28.90 -45.90 -13.00
C PRO A 307 29.12 -44.89 -11.88
N GLU A 308 29.86 -45.37 -10.89
CA GLU A 308 30.40 -44.72 -9.70
C GLU A 308 31.55 -43.78 -10.08
N VAL A 309 31.46 -42.49 -9.74
CA VAL A 309 32.58 -41.54 -9.89
C VAL A 309 33.38 -41.56 -8.59
N THR A 310 34.54 -42.22 -8.65
CA THR A 310 35.53 -42.27 -7.58
C THR A 310 36.38 -41.00 -7.55
N SER A 311 36.55 -40.50 -6.33
CA SER A 311 37.54 -39.53 -5.90
C SER A 311 38.97 -40.07 -6.00
N ARG A 312 39.92 -39.21 -6.38
CA ARG A 312 41.38 -39.23 -6.14
C ARG A 312 41.92 -37.92 -6.75
N ASN A 313 42.90 -37.20 -6.22
CA ASN A 313 43.72 -37.34 -5.02
C ASN A 313 44.34 -35.96 -4.74
N ARG A 314 44.61 -35.67 -3.47
CA ARG A 314 45.57 -34.66 -3.02
C ARG A 314 46.90 -35.35 -2.69
N ASP A 315 47.95 -34.53 -2.71
CA ASP A 315 49.27 -34.64 -2.08
C ASP A 315 50.42 -35.28 -2.89
N CYS A 316 51.16 -34.41 -3.60
CA CYS A 316 52.57 -34.05 -3.35
C CYS A 316 52.85 -32.68 -3.97
#